data_AF-A0A7W8CQR5-F1
#
_entry.id   AF-A0A7W8CQR5-F1
#
_cell.length_a   1.000
_cell.length_b   1.000
_cell.length_c   1.000
_cell.angle_alpha   90.00
_cell.angle_beta   90.00
_cell.angle_gamma   90.00
#
_symmetry.space_group_name_H-M   'P 1'
#
loop_
_entity.id
_entity.type
_entity.pdbx_description
1 polymer ?
#
loop_
_entity_poly.entity_id
_entity_poly.type
_entity_poly.pdbx_seq_one_letter_code
_entity_poly.pdbx_strand_id
1 'polypeptide(L)'
;MEELIVKLRLTAAENPDVTVLKEQVWKLPVVLYDVKISRVKRLKMDILMKMLLFAFQERDIRRAATLADMLFVEELFISDSIDKMERTRLIGLDKKGYALTAKGHDYLEKGIFEEEMEPEAAQIVYSAVHDDYDLPKDSETPEAEESLEPYRYAVKGAVKKERIQKLLSDRPPESDEQGFQIITTDITSCIEHSVAHVPCIEFQLYDRKQDIFYARVWNTASASWDEKLEKAIEAREVMGWRRAMEKQAN
;
A
#
# COMPACT_ATOMS: atom_id res chain seq x y z
N MET A 1 11.81 -8.66 26.15
CA MET A 1 11.98 -7.21 25.92
C MET A 1 13.24 -6.67 26.61
N GLU A 2 13.50 -7.05 27.87
CA GLU A 2 14.68 -6.61 28.63
C GLU A 2 16.03 -6.87 27.94
N GLU A 3 16.24 -8.05 27.35
CA GLU A 3 17.50 -8.33 26.63
C GLU A 3 17.72 -7.41 25.42
N LEU A 4 16.65 -7.02 24.73
CA LEU A 4 16.72 -6.11 23.60
C LEU A 4 17.11 -4.70 24.07
N ILE A 5 16.50 -4.24 25.16
CA ILE A 5 16.83 -2.96 25.80
C ILE A 5 18.31 -2.90 26.19
N VAL A 6 18.83 -3.95 26.84
CA VAL A 6 20.25 -4.03 27.23
C VAL A 6 21.17 -3.93 26.01
N LYS A 7 20.86 -4.65 24.93
CA LYS A 7 21.61 -4.59 23.67
C LYS A 7 21.56 -3.18 23.06
N LEU A 8 20.37 -2.59 22.94
CA LEU A 8 20.19 -1.27 22.34
C LEU A 8 20.86 -0.18 23.16
N ARG A 9 20.84 -0.29 24.49
CA ARG A 9 21.55 0.62 25.39
C ARG A 9 23.06 0.59 25.16
N LEU A 10 23.64 -0.60 24.97
CA LEU A 10 25.07 -0.75 24.65
C LEU A 10 25.40 -0.11 23.30
N THR A 11 24.54 -0.29 22.29
CA THR A 11 24.72 0.36 20.98
C THR A 11 24.55 1.88 21.05
N ALA A 12 23.59 2.37 21.83
CA ALA A 12 23.33 3.81 21.99
C ALA A 12 24.45 4.52 22.79
N ALA A 13 25.11 3.80 23.71
CA ALA A 13 26.22 4.29 24.53
C ALA A 13 27.59 3.75 24.06
N GLU A 14 27.71 3.35 22.79
CA GLU A 14 28.98 2.86 22.22
C GLU A 14 30.07 3.95 22.23
N ASN A 15 29.67 5.22 22.11
CA ASN A 15 30.57 6.34 22.26
C ASN A 15 30.78 6.67 23.75
N PRO A 16 32.02 6.64 24.27
CA PRO A 16 32.30 6.91 25.69
C PRO A 16 31.93 8.34 26.14
N ASP A 17 31.79 9.28 25.21
CA ASP A 17 31.38 10.66 25.51
C ASP A 17 29.86 10.79 25.72
N VAL A 18 29.08 9.75 25.38
CA VAL A 18 27.62 9.75 25.44
C VAL A 18 27.14 9.07 26.73
N THR A 19 26.30 9.78 27.50
CA THR A 19 25.66 9.26 28.70
C THR A 19 24.15 9.09 28.48
N VAL A 20 23.60 7.93 28.85
CA VAL A 20 22.15 7.70 28.90
C VAL A 20 21.60 8.35 30.16
N LEU A 21 20.75 9.37 29.99
CA LEU A 21 20.11 10.09 31.09
C LEU A 21 18.83 9.40 31.56
N LYS A 22 18.06 8.90 30.61
CA LYS A 22 16.76 8.28 30.87
C LYS A 22 16.46 7.22 29.83
N GLU A 23 15.77 6.18 30.28
CA GLU A 23 15.23 5.12 29.45
C GLU A 23 13.73 5.06 29.68
N GLN A 24 12.95 4.98 28.60
CA GLN A 24 11.50 4.83 28.67
C GLN A 24 11.02 3.86 27.61
N VAL A 25 9.95 3.12 27.94
CA VAL A 25 9.23 2.29 26.98
C VAL A 25 7.80 2.79 26.92
N TRP A 26 7.30 3.04 25.71
CA TRP A 26 5.95 3.55 25.48
C TRP A 26 5.34 2.88 24.27
N LYS A 27 4.02 2.97 24.14
CA LYS A 27 3.27 2.34 23.05
C LYS A 27 2.80 3.35 22.00
N LEU A 28 3.14 3.08 20.75
CA LEU A 28 2.72 3.86 19.58
C LEU A 28 1.41 3.29 19.03
N PRO A 29 0.31 4.07 18.96
CA PRO A 29 -0.89 3.63 18.29
C PRO A 29 -0.68 3.61 16.77
N VAL A 30 -1.02 2.48 16.15
CA VAL A 30 -0.98 2.26 14.71
C VAL A 30 -2.32 1.68 14.29
N VAL A 31 -2.91 2.22 13.23
CA VAL A 31 -4.28 1.88 12.83
C VAL A 31 -4.24 0.86 11.69
N LEU A 32 -4.93 -0.25 11.87
CA LEU A 32 -5.15 -1.27 10.86
C LEU A 32 -6.40 -0.94 10.07
N TYR A 33 -6.28 -0.92 8.75
CA TYR A 33 -7.41 -0.73 7.84
C TYR A 33 -7.60 -1.96 6.95
N ASP A 34 -8.85 -2.38 6.83
CA ASP A 34 -9.28 -3.30 5.79
C ASP A 34 -9.65 -2.51 4.54
N VAL A 35 -8.96 -2.80 3.45
CA VAL A 35 -9.12 -2.13 2.17
C VAL A 35 -9.62 -3.14 1.15
N LYS A 36 -10.73 -2.82 0.49
CA LYS A 36 -11.20 -3.58 -0.67
C LYS A 36 -10.72 -2.91 -1.94
N ILE A 37 -10.12 -3.70 -2.79
CA ILE A 37 -9.43 -3.26 -4.00
C ILE A 37 -10.11 -3.92 -5.19
N SER A 38 -10.48 -3.13 -6.18
CA SER A 38 -10.84 -3.67 -7.49
C SER A 38 -9.58 -3.77 -8.35
N ARG A 39 -9.42 -4.91 -9.01
CA ARG A 39 -8.29 -5.18 -9.91
C ARG A 39 -8.82 -5.54 -11.29
N VAL A 40 -8.02 -5.22 -12.30
CA VAL A 40 -8.25 -5.70 -13.67
C VAL A 40 -7.03 -6.46 -14.16
N LYS A 41 -7.27 -7.56 -14.85
CA LYS A 41 -6.26 -8.33 -15.54
C LYS A 41 -6.14 -7.80 -16.96
N ARG A 42 -5.06 -7.08 -17.25
CA ARG A 42 -4.74 -6.59 -18.60
C ARG A 42 -3.96 -7.66 -19.36
N LEU A 43 -4.52 -8.14 -20.45
CA LEU A 43 -3.99 -9.13 -21.37
C LEU A 43 -3.64 -8.48 -22.71
N LYS A 44 -2.70 -9.09 -23.44
CA LYS A 44 -2.55 -8.80 -24.86
C LYS A 44 -3.74 -9.40 -25.60
N MET A 45 -4.41 -8.59 -26.41
CA MET A 45 -5.58 -9.05 -27.16
C MET A 45 -5.16 -10.11 -28.19
N ASP A 46 -5.89 -11.22 -28.22
CA ASP A 46 -5.65 -12.30 -29.18
C ASP A 46 -6.01 -11.86 -30.61
N ILE A 47 -5.50 -12.62 -31.60
CA ILE A 47 -5.66 -12.27 -33.01
C ILE A 47 -7.13 -12.29 -33.42
N LEU A 48 -7.93 -13.26 -32.92
CA LEU A 48 -9.32 -13.38 -33.31
C LEU A 48 -10.14 -12.20 -32.81
N MET A 49 -9.97 -11.83 -31.54
CA MET A 49 -10.64 -10.69 -30.94
C MET A 49 -10.29 -9.39 -31.66
N LYS A 50 -9.03 -9.21 -32.06
CA LYS A 50 -8.65 -8.08 -32.93
C LYS A 50 -9.36 -8.13 -34.27
N MET A 51 -9.37 -9.28 -34.94
CA MET A 51 -10.05 -9.43 -36.23
C MET A 51 -11.54 -9.13 -36.14
N LEU A 52 -12.21 -9.55 -35.05
CA LEU A 52 -13.62 -9.28 -34.80
C LEU A 52 -13.86 -7.78 -34.61
N LEU A 53 -13.06 -7.11 -33.76
CA LEU A 53 -13.18 -5.66 -33.57
C LEU A 53 -12.89 -4.88 -34.87
N PHE A 54 -11.89 -5.27 -35.66
CA PHE A 54 -11.68 -4.69 -36.99
C PHE A 54 -12.89 -4.87 -37.91
N ALA A 55 -13.49 -6.07 -37.91
CA ALA A 55 -14.64 -6.36 -38.74
C ALA A 55 -15.87 -5.52 -38.34
N PHE A 56 -16.09 -5.30 -37.04
CA PHE A 56 -17.15 -4.40 -36.54
C PHE A 56 -16.86 -2.91 -36.79
N GLN A 57 -15.59 -2.52 -36.92
CA GLN A 57 -15.21 -1.15 -37.28
C GLN A 57 -15.43 -0.88 -38.78
N GLU A 58 -15.16 -1.86 -39.65
CA GLU A 58 -15.21 -1.66 -41.10
C GLU A 58 -16.55 -2.02 -41.74
N ARG A 59 -17.35 -2.89 -41.11
CA ARG A 59 -18.57 -3.46 -41.73
C ARG A 59 -19.76 -3.47 -40.79
N ASP A 60 -20.94 -3.33 -41.38
CA ASP A 60 -22.23 -3.47 -40.68
C ASP A 60 -22.56 -4.97 -40.47
N ILE A 61 -22.12 -5.53 -39.34
CA ILE A 61 -22.29 -6.95 -39.03
C ILE A 61 -23.37 -7.15 -37.96
N ARG A 62 -24.34 -8.01 -38.25
CA ARG A 62 -25.50 -8.26 -37.37
C ARG A 62 -25.54 -9.65 -36.74
N ARG A 63 -24.76 -10.60 -37.26
CA ARG A 63 -24.85 -12.02 -36.88
C ARG A 63 -23.46 -12.65 -36.79
N ALA A 64 -23.29 -13.54 -35.83
CA ALA A 64 -22.07 -14.32 -35.63
C ALA A 64 -21.75 -15.20 -36.86
N ALA A 65 -22.76 -15.83 -37.49
CA ALA A 65 -22.59 -16.59 -38.74
C ALA A 65 -21.80 -15.84 -39.83
N THR A 66 -22.07 -14.54 -40.03
CA THR A 66 -21.38 -13.75 -41.06
C THR A 66 -19.88 -13.60 -40.78
N LEU A 67 -19.50 -13.56 -39.50
CA LEU A 67 -18.11 -13.51 -39.06
C LEU A 67 -17.46 -14.88 -39.06
N ALA A 68 -18.21 -15.92 -38.68
CA ALA A 68 -17.77 -17.32 -38.75
C ALA A 68 -17.35 -17.69 -40.18
N ASP A 69 -18.19 -17.35 -41.16
CA ASP A 69 -17.91 -17.56 -42.58
C ASP A 69 -16.71 -16.74 -43.07
N MET A 70 -16.59 -15.48 -42.64
CA MET A 70 -15.50 -14.59 -43.07
C MET A 70 -14.14 -14.99 -42.49
N LEU A 71 -14.13 -15.42 -41.23
CA LEU A 71 -12.92 -15.76 -40.49
C LEU A 71 -12.55 -17.24 -40.61
N PHE A 72 -13.43 -18.06 -41.21
CA PHE A 72 -13.31 -19.51 -41.29
C PHE A 72 -13.18 -20.16 -39.89
N VAL A 73 -14.01 -19.71 -38.96
CA VAL A 73 -14.04 -20.15 -37.55
C VAL A 73 -15.45 -20.61 -37.19
N GLU A 74 -15.57 -21.54 -36.25
CA GLU A 74 -16.88 -22.04 -35.78
C GLU A 74 -17.75 -20.91 -35.18
N GLU A 75 -19.03 -20.89 -35.55
CA GLU A 75 -19.97 -19.85 -35.10
C GLU A 75 -20.13 -19.78 -33.58
N LEU A 76 -20.05 -20.92 -32.88
CA LEU A 76 -20.12 -20.96 -31.42
C LEU A 76 -18.96 -20.18 -30.78
N PHE A 77 -17.75 -20.25 -31.35
CA PHE A 77 -16.59 -19.53 -30.83
C PHE A 77 -16.68 -18.02 -31.08
N ILE A 78 -17.21 -17.63 -32.23
CA ILE A 78 -17.49 -16.22 -32.53
C ILE A 78 -18.56 -15.67 -31.59
N SER A 79 -19.62 -16.45 -31.33
CA SER A 79 -20.71 -16.05 -30.44
C SER A 79 -20.22 -15.83 -29.02
N ASP A 80 -19.41 -16.76 -28.48
CA ASP A 80 -18.81 -16.61 -27.14
C ASP A 80 -17.89 -15.37 -27.06
N SER A 81 -17.12 -15.11 -28.13
CA SER A 81 -16.28 -13.91 -28.22
C SER A 81 -17.10 -12.62 -28.24
N ILE A 82 -18.22 -12.59 -28.97
CA ILE A 82 -19.14 -11.46 -29.03
C ILE A 82 -19.77 -11.22 -27.65
N ASP A 83 -20.28 -12.26 -27.00
CA ASP A 83 -20.87 -12.18 -25.66
C ASP A 83 -19.86 -11.61 -24.66
N LYS A 84 -18.60 -12.06 -24.73
CA LYS A 84 -17.51 -11.55 -23.90
C LYS A 84 -17.23 -10.06 -24.17
N MET A 85 -17.20 -9.65 -25.43
CA MET A 85 -16.97 -8.25 -25.82
C MET A 85 -18.15 -7.33 -25.45
N GLU A 86 -19.39 -7.81 -25.50
CA GLU A 86 -20.56 -7.06 -25.03
C GLU A 86 -20.56 -6.89 -23.51
N ARG A 87 -20.29 -7.97 -22.76
CA ARG A 87 -20.19 -7.92 -21.29
C ARG A 87 -19.12 -6.94 -20.83
N THR A 88 -17.98 -6.91 -21.51
CA THR A 88 -16.87 -5.98 -21.24
C THR A 88 -17.05 -4.59 -21.86
N ARG A 89 -18.17 -4.37 -22.56
CA ARG A 89 -18.57 -3.11 -23.23
C ARG A 89 -17.59 -2.64 -24.29
N LEU A 90 -16.87 -3.54 -24.95
CA LEU A 90 -16.02 -3.21 -26.10
C LEU A 90 -16.86 -2.97 -27.35
N ILE A 91 -17.95 -3.72 -27.48
CA ILE A 91 -18.94 -3.54 -28.54
C ILE A 91 -20.32 -3.32 -27.94
N GLY A 92 -21.22 -2.73 -28.73
CA GLY A 92 -22.64 -2.62 -28.40
C GLY A 92 -23.48 -2.74 -29.66
N LEU A 93 -24.77 -3.03 -29.47
CA LEU A 93 -25.73 -3.12 -30.55
C LEU A 93 -26.21 -1.73 -30.98
N ASP A 94 -25.93 -1.34 -32.22
CA ASP A 94 -26.49 -0.16 -32.88
C ASP A 94 -27.49 -0.58 -33.98
N LYS A 95 -28.20 0.39 -34.58
CA LYS A 95 -29.20 0.20 -35.65
C LYS A 95 -28.66 -0.59 -36.84
N LYS A 96 -27.34 -0.55 -37.06
CA LYS A 96 -26.67 -1.21 -38.18
C LYS A 96 -26.14 -2.60 -37.84
N GLY A 97 -25.97 -2.92 -36.56
CA GLY A 97 -25.35 -4.15 -36.08
C GLY A 97 -24.46 -3.90 -34.88
N TYR A 98 -23.52 -4.80 -34.61
CA TYR A 98 -22.50 -4.60 -33.60
C TYR A 98 -21.54 -3.48 -34.02
N ALA A 99 -21.28 -2.55 -33.12
CA ALA A 99 -20.36 -1.44 -33.31
C ALA A 99 -19.44 -1.29 -32.10
N LEU A 100 -18.24 -0.76 -32.32
CA LEU A 100 -17.29 -0.49 -31.24
C LEU A 100 -17.78 0.65 -30.37
N THR A 101 -17.59 0.50 -29.07
CA THR A 101 -17.71 1.62 -28.13
C THR A 101 -16.41 2.43 -28.11
N ALA A 102 -16.40 3.58 -27.42
CA ALA A 102 -15.16 4.33 -27.20
C ALA A 102 -14.07 3.49 -26.52
N LYS A 103 -14.47 2.59 -25.60
CA LYS A 103 -13.57 1.63 -24.93
C LYS A 103 -13.02 0.59 -25.93
N GLY A 104 -13.88 0.09 -26.82
CA GLY A 104 -13.48 -0.83 -27.89
C GLY A 104 -12.42 -0.26 -28.81
N HIS A 105 -12.57 1.00 -29.23
CA HIS A 105 -11.57 1.69 -30.05
C HIS A 105 -10.23 1.85 -29.34
N ASP A 106 -10.24 2.32 -28.09
CA ASP A 106 -9.02 2.51 -27.29
C ASP A 106 -8.27 1.19 -27.07
N TYR A 107 -8.98 0.11 -26.77
CA TYR A 107 -8.40 -1.21 -26.53
C TYR A 107 -7.86 -1.85 -27.83
N LEU A 108 -8.57 -1.66 -28.95
CA LEU A 108 -8.11 -2.12 -30.26
C LEU A 108 -6.81 -1.40 -30.67
N GLU A 109 -6.75 -0.08 -30.50
CA GLU A 109 -5.57 0.73 -30.82
C GLU A 109 -4.36 0.34 -29.96
N LYS A 110 -4.56 0.16 -28.66
CA LYS A 110 -3.52 -0.29 -27.72
C LYS A 110 -3.20 -1.79 -27.84
N GLY A 111 -4.07 -2.57 -28.47
CA GLY A 111 -3.95 -4.01 -28.61
C GLY A 111 -4.04 -4.77 -27.28
N ILE A 112 -4.78 -4.23 -26.31
CA ILE A 112 -4.94 -4.78 -24.96
C ILE A 112 -6.40 -5.19 -24.71
N PHE A 113 -6.59 -6.07 -23.74
CA PHE A 113 -7.89 -6.49 -23.25
C PHE A 113 -7.86 -6.51 -21.73
N GLU A 114 -8.89 -6.00 -21.07
CA GLU A 114 -8.96 -5.96 -19.59
C GLU A 114 -10.14 -6.78 -19.09
N GLU A 115 -9.86 -7.70 -18.17
CA GLU A 115 -10.87 -8.48 -17.46
C GLU A 115 -10.99 -7.96 -16.02
N GLU A 116 -12.20 -7.60 -15.60
CA GLU A 116 -12.47 -7.26 -14.21
C GLU A 116 -12.28 -8.50 -13.33
N MET A 117 -11.49 -8.36 -12.26
CA MET A 117 -11.28 -9.40 -11.28
C MET A 117 -12.21 -9.20 -10.08
N GLU A 118 -12.45 -10.28 -9.34
CA GLU A 118 -13.16 -10.18 -8.07
C GLU A 118 -12.41 -9.23 -7.11
N PRO A 119 -13.14 -8.40 -6.35
CA PRO A 119 -12.52 -7.46 -5.43
C PRO A 119 -11.75 -8.22 -4.34
N GLU A 120 -10.47 -7.86 -4.19
CA GLU A 120 -9.58 -8.44 -3.19
C GLU A 120 -9.62 -7.60 -1.91
N ALA A 121 -9.64 -8.26 -0.75
CA ALA A 121 -9.44 -7.61 0.53
C ALA A 121 -7.96 -7.66 0.90
N ALA A 122 -7.40 -6.49 1.23
CA ALA A 122 -6.04 -6.36 1.74
C ALA A 122 -6.05 -5.56 3.05
N GLN A 123 -5.13 -5.91 3.94
CA GLN A 123 -4.91 -5.18 5.17
C GLN A 123 -3.74 -4.22 5.00
N ILE A 124 -3.87 -3.01 5.55
CA ILE A 124 -2.80 -2.02 5.60
C ILE A 124 -2.65 -1.47 7.01
N VAL A 125 -1.44 -1.01 7.31
CA VAL A 125 -1.07 -0.40 8.57
C VAL A 125 -0.81 1.09 8.33
N TYR A 126 -1.42 1.97 9.13
CA TYR A 126 -1.21 3.41 9.06
C TYR A 126 -0.67 3.95 10.37
N SER A 127 0.48 4.61 10.31
CA SER A 127 1.02 5.36 11.44
C SER A 127 0.84 6.85 11.23
N ALA A 128 -0.02 7.46 12.02
CA ALA A 128 -0.31 8.89 11.95
C ALA A 128 0.90 9.78 12.30
N VAL A 129 1.82 9.28 13.13
CA VAL A 129 3.04 10.01 13.51
C VAL A 129 4.04 10.06 12.35
N HIS A 130 4.08 9.00 11.54
CA HIS A 130 4.96 8.92 10.38
C HIS A 130 4.34 9.50 9.10
N ASP A 131 3.02 9.78 9.13
CA ASP A 131 2.13 9.97 7.97
C ASP A 131 2.47 8.99 6.86
N ASP A 132 2.50 7.69 7.20
CA ASP A 132 2.91 6.64 6.27
C ASP A 132 2.07 5.38 6.35
N TYR A 133 2.02 4.68 5.22
CA TYR A 133 1.27 3.44 5.03
C TYR A 133 2.26 2.31 4.80
N ASP A 134 2.06 1.19 5.47
CA ASP A 134 2.86 -0.01 5.29
C ASP A 134 1.95 -1.24 5.20
N LEU A 135 2.48 -2.32 4.66
CA LEU A 135 1.81 -3.61 4.70
C LEU A 135 2.05 -4.26 6.07
N PRO A 136 1.06 -4.94 6.65
CA PRO A 136 1.29 -5.74 7.84
C PRO A 136 2.34 -6.80 7.49
N LYS A 137 3.43 -6.84 8.26
CA LYS A 137 4.46 -7.86 8.11
C LYS A 137 3.88 -9.19 8.60
N ASP A 138 4.19 -10.30 7.91
CA ASP A 138 3.74 -11.66 8.28
C ASP A 138 4.20 -12.10 9.68
N SER A 139 5.21 -11.42 10.23
CA SER A 139 5.59 -11.58 11.63
C SER A 139 4.58 -10.86 12.53
N GLU A 140 3.98 -11.58 13.48
CA GLU A 140 3.18 -11.04 14.59
C GLU A 140 3.78 -9.70 15.03
N THR A 141 3.07 -8.61 14.72
CA THR A 141 3.54 -7.28 15.13
C THR A 141 3.57 -7.30 16.65
N PRO A 142 4.74 -7.10 17.29
CA PRO A 142 4.85 -7.25 18.73
C PRO A 142 3.89 -6.26 19.39
N GLU A 143 2.87 -6.80 20.05
CA GLU A 143 1.86 -6.00 20.72
C GLU A 143 2.42 -5.50 22.05
N ALA A 144 2.27 -4.20 22.29
CA ALA A 144 2.72 -3.57 23.51
C ALA A 144 1.86 -4.03 24.69
N GLU A 145 2.49 -4.25 25.85
CA GLU A 145 1.73 -4.47 27.08
C GLU A 145 0.77 -3.31 27.36
N GLU A 146 -0.46 -3.61 27.77
CA GLU A 146 -1.48 -2.59 28.05
C GLU A 146 -1.03 -1.59 29.13
N SER A 147 -0.17 -2.05 30.04
CA SER A 147 0.44 -1.27 31.13
C SER A 147 1.34 -0.13 30.67
N LEU A 148 1.86 -0.17 29.44
CA LEU A 148 2.77 0.84 28.92
C LEU A 148 2.06 2.16 28.65
N GLU A 149 2.76 3.26 28.91
CA GLU A 149 2.23 4.60 28.64
C GLU A 149 2.08 4.83 27.14
N PRO A 150 0.98 5.47 26.69
CA PRO A 150 0.80 5.82 25.29
C PRO A 150 1.78 6.91 24.87
N TYR A 151 2.13 6.92 23.58
CA TYR A 151 2.98 7.95 23.01
C TYR A 151 2.39 9.35 23.25
N ARG A 152 3.17 10.21 23.92
CA ARG A 152 2.76 11.53 24.45
C ARG A 152 2.30 12.51 23.36
N TYR A 153 2.69 12.27 22.11
CA TYR A 153 2.44 13.15 20.97
C TYR A 153 1.65 12.49 19.84
N ALA A 154 0.82 11.50 20.18
CA ALA A 154 -0.06 10.86 19.20
C ALA A 154 -0.97 11.89 18.51
N VAL A 155 -1.00 11.85 17.18
CA VAL A 155 -1.87 12.69 16.34
C VAL A 155 -2.88 11.79 15.65
N LYS A 156 -4.11 12.27 15.47
CA LYS A 156 -5.07 11.61 14.57
C LYS A 156 -4.77 12.03 13.14
N GLY A 157 -4.33 11.08 12.33
CA GLY A 157 -4.03 11.31 10.92
C GLY A 157 -5.27 11.21 10.04
N ALA A 158 -5.26 11.92 8.90
CA ALA A 158 -6.31 11.82 7.89
C ALA A 158 -5.89 10.82 6.81
N VAL A 159 -6.73 9.81 6.56
CA VAL A 159 -6.44 8.77 5.58
C VAL A 159 -6.53 9.32 4.16
N LYS A 160 -5.44 9.20 3.38
CA LYS A 160 -5.34 9.61 1.98
C LYS A 160 -5.42 8.39 1.07
N LYS A 161 -6.55 8.23 0.36
CA LYS A 161 -6.79 7.09 -0.53
C LYS A 161 -5.75 6.98 -1.66
N GLU A 162 -5.23 8.09 -2.18
CA GLU A 162 -4.25 8.04 -3.28
C GLU A 162 -2.94 7.36 -2.87
N ARG A 163 -2.49 7.56 -1.62
CA ARG A 163 -1.26 6.94 -1.11
C ARG A 163 -1.45 5.45 -0.86
N ILE A 164 -2.63 5.04 -0.40
CA ILE A 164 -2.99 3.62 -0.24
C ILE A 164 -2.99 2.94 -1.61
N GLN A 165 -3.58 3.59 -2.63
CA GLN A 165 -3.61 3.03 -3.98
C GLN A 165 -2.21 2.85 -4.54
N LYS A 166 -1.32 3.82 -4.32
CA LYS A 166 0.09 3.72 -4.71
C LYS A 166 0.79 2.54 -4.03
N LEU A 167 0.67 2.40 -2.71
CA LEU A 167 1.27 1.28 -1.96
C LEU A 167 0.82 -0.08 -2.52
N LEU A 168 -0.47 -0.22 -2.81
CA LEU A 168 -1.05 -1.46 -3.32
C LEU A 168 -0.78 -1.72 -4.81
N SER A 169 -0.45 -0.67 -5.57
CA SER A 169 -0.08 -0.76 -6.99
C SER A 169 1.40 -1.08 -7.19
N ASP A 170 2.24 -0.70 -6.24
CA ASP A 170 3.68 -1.03 -6.22
C ASP A 170 3.93 -2.50 -5.83
N ARG A 171 2.87 -3.28 -5.50
CA ARG A 171 2.96 -4.73 -5.36
C ARG A 171 3.48 -5.27 -6.70
N PRO A 172 4.58 -6.04 -6.72
CA PRO A 172 5.09 -6.60 -7.97
C PRO A 172 3.93 -7.35 -8.63
N PRO A 173 3.65 -7.09 -9.92
CA PRO A 173 2.70 -7.92 -10.62
C PRO A 173 3.23 -9.34 -10.48
N GLU A 174 2.40 -10.26 -9.99
CA GLU A 174 2.67 -11.68 -10.14
C GLU A 174 2.69 -11.93 -11.65
N SER A 175 3.89 -11.78 -12.24
CA SER A 175 4.13 -12.04 -13.64
C SER A 175 4.18 -13.54 -13.78
N ASP A 176 3.02 -14.17 -13.74
CA ASP A 176 2.88 -15.52 -14.25
C ASP A 176 3.20 -15.48 -15.76
N GLU A 177 3.82 -16.56 -16.22
CA GLU A 177 4.42 -16.77 -17.55
C GLU A 177 3.47 -16.57 -18.76
N GLN A 178 2.24 -16.08 -18.53
CA GLN A 178 1.17 -15.89 -19.50
C GLN A 178 1.02 -14.43 -20.00
N GLY A 179 1.92 -13.52 -19.61
CA GLY A 179 2.00 -12.18 -20.22
C GLY A 179 0.83 -11.23 -19.91
N PHE A 180 0.19 -11.41 -18.75
CA PHE A 180 -0.83 -10.49 -18.23
C PHE A 180 -0.25 -9.57 -17.16
N GLN A 181 -0.86 -8.39 -17.01
CA GLN A 181 -0.55 -7.43 -15.95
C GLN A 181 -1.79 -7.23 -15.07
N ILE A 182 -1.65 -7.44 -13.77
CA ILE A 182 -2.71 -7.12 -12.80
C ILE A 182 -2.56 -5.64 -12.43
N ILE A 183 -3.62 -4.87 -12.63
CA ILE A 183 -3.65 -3.43 -12.35
C ILE A 183 -4.70 -3.17 -11.29
N THR A 184 -4.30 -2.48 -10.21
CA THR A 184 -5.22 -1.95 -9.20
C THR A 184 -5.96 -0.76 -9.78
N THR A 185 -7.27 -0.87 -9.99
CA THR A 185 -8.08 0.19 -10.60
C THR A 185 -8.60 1.19 -9.58
N ASP A 186 -9.11 0.70 -8.45
CA ASP A 186 -9.74 1.56 -7.45
C ASP A 186 -9.75 0.91 -6.06
N ILE A 187 -9.94 1.76 -5.05
CA ILE A 187 -10.21 1.36 -3.67
C ILE A 187 -11.71 1.51 -3.43
N THR A 188 -12.41 0.38 -3.45
CA THR A 188 -13.87 0.33 -3.29
C THR A 188 -14.30 0.59 -1.85
N SER A 189 -13.50 0.20 -0.87
CA SER A 189 -13.75 0.55 0.54
C SER A 189 -12.46 0.62 1.35
N CYS A 190 -12.44 1.47 2.36
CA CYS A 190 -11.39 1.54 3.38
C CYS A 190 -12.09 1.68 4.73
N ILE A 191 -11.96 0.67 5.58
CA ILE A 191 -12.64 0.59 6.87
C ILE A 191 -11.57 0.42 7.95
N GLU A 192 -11.64 1.22 9.00
CA GLU A 192 -10.80 1.04 10.18
C GLU A 192 -11.20 -0.26 10.88
N HIS A 193 -10.26 -1.19 11.00
CA HIS A 193 -10.47 -2.49 11.61
C HIS A 193 -10.17 -2.44 13.10
N SER A 194 -8.94 -2.05 13.46
CA SER A 194 -8.48 -2.00 14.85
C SER A 194 -7.28 -1.07 15.03
N VAL A 195 -6.98 -0.71 16.28
CA VAL A 195 -5.77 0.04 16.64
C VAL A 195 -4.81 -0.91 17.34
N ALA A 196 -3.70 -1.22 16.69
CA ALA A 196 -2.58 -1.95 17.27
C ALA A 196 -1.66 -0.99 18.02
N HIS A 197 -1.03 -1.48 19.10
CA HIS A 197 -0.08 -0.69 19.89
C HIS A 197 1.29 -1.32 19.78
N VAL A 198 2.25 -0.57 19.21
CA VAL A 198 3.63 -1.04 18.99
C VAL A 198 4.53 -0.48 20.09
N PRO A 199 5.30 -1.31 20.82
CA PRO A 199 6.22 -0.82 21.83
C PRO A 199 7.41 -0.11 21.15
N CYS A 200 7.78 1.05 21.67
CA CYS A 200 8.96 1.79 21.25
C CYS A 200 9.84 2.04 22.47
N ILE A 201 11.15 1.90 22.28
CA ILE A 201 12.14 2.09 23.34
C ILE A 201 12.85 3.40 23.08
N GLU A 202 12.75 4.34 24.02
CA GLU A 202 13.36 5.67 23.95
C GLU A 202 14.54 5.74 24.92
N PHE A 203 15.68 6.19 24.40
CA PHE A 203 16.87 6.57 25.16
C PHE A 203 17.10 8.06 25.03
N GLN A 204 17.12 8.76 26.16
CA GLN A 204 17.51 10.17 26.24
C GLN A 204 19.01 10.23 26.51
N LEU A 205 19.75 10.83 25.57
CA LEU A 205 21.20 10.80 25.55
C LEU A 205 21.77 12.22 25.70
N TYR A 206 22.95 12.30 26.31
CA TYR A 206 23.75 13.53 26.40
C TYR A 206 25.18 13.24 25.98
N ASP A 207 25.63 13.91 24.91
CA ASP A 207 27.02 13.90 24.46
C ASP A 207 27.78 15.03 25.16
N ARG A 208 28.71 14.64 26.04
CA ARG A 208 29.53 15.57 26.83
C ARG A 208 30.54 16.35 26.00
N LYS A 209 30.99 15.78 24.89
CA LYS A 209 32.01 16.39 24.03
C LYS A 209 31.40 17.49 23.15
N GLN A 210 30.17 17.27 22.68
CA GLN A 210 29.46 18.22 21.83
C GLN A 210 28.49 19.12 22.62
N ASP A 211 28.23 18.84 23.90
CA ASP A 211 27.22 19.51 24.74
C ASP A 211 25.84 19.51 24.06
N ILE A 212 25.45 18.34 23.54
CA ILE A 212 24.15 18.14 22.88
C ILE A 212 23.32 17.08 23.59
N PHE A 213 22.01 17.31 23.61
CA PHE A 213 21.03 16.33 24.04
C PHE A 213 20.25 15.85 22.81
N TYR A 214 20.03 14.55 22.72
CA TYR A 214 19.30 13.94 21.62
C TYR A 214 18.59 12.67 22.07
N ALA A 215 17.57 12.25 21.34
CA ALA A 215 16.85 11.02 21.60
C ALA A 215 17.30 9.93 20.61
N ARG A 216 17.28 8.67 21.06
CA ARG A 216 17.33 7.51 20.18
C ARG A 216 16.11 6.65 20.45
N VAL A 217 15.31 6.41 19.41
CA VAL A 217 14.05 5.67 19.53
C VAL A 217 14.12 4.43 18.66
N TRP A 218 13.95 3.27 19.28
CA TRP A 218 13.84 2.00 18.59
C TRP A 218 12.38 1.62 18.38
N ASN A 219 11.98 1.45 17.12
CA ASN A 219 10.64 1.04 16.73
C ASN A 219 10.63 -0.48 16.51
N THR A 220 9.86 -1.23 17.32
CA THR A 220 9.85 -2.69 17.22
C THR A 220 9.09 -3.21 16.00
N ALA A 221 8.21 -2.43 15.38
CA ALA A 221 7.53 -2.84 14.14
C ALA A 221 8.45 -2.74 12.92
N SER A 222 9.29 -1.70 12.84
CA SER A 222 10.31 -1.60 11.78
C SER A 222 11.57 -2.40 12.10
N ALA A 223 11.80 -2.73 13.38
CA ALA A 223 13.05 -3.28 13.90
C ALA A 223 14.26 -2.40 13.53
N SER A 224 14.08 -1.07 13.64
CA SER A 224 15.09 -0.07 13.31
C SER A 224 15.01 1.14 14.24
N TRP A 225 16.08 1.95 14.23
CA TRP A 225 16.05 3.30 14.81
C TRP A 225 15.12 4.21 13.99
N ASP A 226 14.31 5.01 14.67
CA ASP A 226 13.24 5.82 14.08
C ASP A 226 13.52 7.32 14.24
N GLU A 227 14.19 7.89 13.24
CA GLU A 227 14.58 9.31 13.26
C GLU A 227 13.38 10.28 13.31
N LYS A 228 12.20 9.86 12.80
CA LYS A 228 11.02 10.73 12.80
C LYS A 228 10.50 10.90 14.23
N LEU A 229 10.45 9.81 15.00
CA LEU A 229 10.09 9.85 16.42
C LEU A 229 11.15 10.59 17.25
N GLU A 230 12.44 10.37 16.97
CA GLU A 230 13.56 11.07 17.62
C GLU A 230 13.42 12.59 17.47
N LYS A 231 13.32 13.09 16.23
CA LYS A 231 13.20 14.53 15.95
C LYS A 231 11.92 15.14 16.57
N ALA A 232 10.82 14.39 16.60
CA ALA A 232 9.57 14.85 17.19
C ALA A 232 9.68 15.05 18.71
N ILE A 233 10.38 14.15 19.40
CA ILE A 233 10.64 14.24 20.85
C ILE A 233 11.65 15.36 21.12
N GLU A 234 12.75 15.41 20.37
CA GLU A 234 13.81 16.39 20.55
C GLU A 234 13.30 17.83 20.43
N ALA A 235 12.46 18.09 19.44
CA ALA A 235 11.88 19.41 19.22
C ALA A 235 11.05 19.93 20.42
N ARG A 236 10.60 19.05 21.31
CA ARG A 236 9.71 19.39 22.43
C ARG A 236 10.38 19.25 23.79
N GLU A 237 11.25 18.26 23.97
CA GLU A 237 11.75 17.85 25.28
C GLU A 237 13.21 18.27 25.58
N VAL A 238 14.04 18.56 24.56
CA VAL A 238 15.46 18.92 24.75
C VAL A 238 15.66 20.09 25.71
N MET A 239 14.84 21.13 25.58
CA MET A 239 14.88 22.29 26.49
C MET A 239 14.51 21.92 27.93
N GLY A 240 13.65 20.92 28.12
CA GLY A 240 13.29 20.38 29.42
C GLY A 240 14.43 19.59 30.04
N TRP A 241 15.10 18.76 29.25
CA TRP A 241 16.25 17.96 29.71
C TRP A 241 17.41 18.84 30.15
N ARG A 242 17.73 19.89 29.39
CA ARG A 242 18.80 20.84 29.76
C ARG A 242 18.54 21.50 31.11
N ARG A 243 17.31 21.99 31.33
CA ARG A 243 16.89 22.59 32.61
C ARG A 243 16.90 21.60 33.77
N ALA A 244 16.55 20.33 33.52
CA ALA A 244 16.56 19.30 34.55
C ALA A 244 18.00 18.98 34.99
N MET A 245 18.93 18.92 34.05
CA MET A 245 20.35 18.69 34.34
C MET A 245 20.98 19.87 35.09
N GLU A 246 20.67 21.12 34.69
CA GLU A 246 21.12 22.32 35.42
C GLU A 246 20.62 22.36 36.86
N LYS A 247 19.38 21.92 37.11
CA LYS A 247 18.81 21.82 38.47
C LYS A 247 19.40 20.69 39.31
N GLN A 248 19.96 19.66 38.69
CA GLN A 248 20.66 18.58 39.40
C GLN A 248 22.13 18.91 39.69
N ALA A 249 22.70 19.88 38.96
CA ALA A 249 24.07 20.34 39.14
C ALA A 249 24.22 21.47 40.18
N ASN A 250 23.10 22.08 40.62
CA ASN A 250 23.00 23.13 41.64
C ASN A 250 22.49 22.57 42.96
#